data_AF-A0A7T7KK95-F1
#
_entry.id   AF-A0A7T7KK95-F1
#
_cell.length_a   1.000
_cell.length_b   1.000
_cell.length_c   1.000
_cell.angle_alpha   90.00
_cell.angle_beta   90.00
_cell.angle_gamma   90.00
#
_symmetry.space_group_name_H-M   'P 1'
#
loop_
_entity.id
_entity.type
_entity.pdbx_description
1 polymer ?
#
loop_
_entity_poly.entity_id
_entity_poly.type
_entity_poly.pdbx_seq_one_letter_code
_entity_poly.pdbx_strand_id
1 'polypeptide(L)' 'MIATADLYAAFLEHTKGASCFTRRMAIDMADFFDTSPRFIVQRLESLWIIKEGSWDWFTVNGGITKAHIHEARSDRQRTT' A
#
# COMPACT_ATOMS: atom_id res chain seq x y z
N MET A 1 1.95 -9.93 14.05
CA MET A 1 1.50 -8.54 14.31
C MET A 1 2.60 -7.63 13.79
N ILE A 2 2.32 -6.74 12.83
CA ILE A 2 3.33 -5.82 12.27
C ILE A 2 3.62 -4.74 13.32
N ALA A 3 4.89 -4.54 13.68
CA ALA A 3 5.26 -3.47 14.59
C ALA A 3 5.04 -2.10 13.94
N THR A 4 4.63 -1.11 14.73
CA THR A 4 4.38 0.27 14.25
C THR A 4 5.62 0.89 13.63
N ALA A 5 6.80 0.68 14.22
CA ALA A 5 8.06 1.16 13.68
C ALA A 5 8.36 0.55 12.30
N ASP A 6 8.17 -0.77 12.14
CA ASP A 6 8.42 -1.46 10.87
C ASP A 6 7.47 -0.97 9.78
N LEU A 7 6.19 -0.78 10.11
CA LEU A 7 5.18 -0.26 9.17
C LEU A 7 5.53 1.16 8.70
N TYR A 8 5.98 2.03 9.62
CA TYR A 8 6.37 3.40 9.28
C TYR A 8 7.65 3.43 8.43
N ALA A 9 8.65 2.60 8.76
CA ALA A 9 9.87 2.48 7.97
C ALA A 9 9.58 2.00 6.54
N ALA A 10 8.75 0.96 6.39
CA ALA A 10 8.31 0.48 5.09
C ALA A 10 7.52 1.54 4.33
N PHE A 11 6.64 2.30 5.00
CA PHE A 11 5.92 3.40 4.36
C PHE A 11 6.89 4.42 3.75
N LEU A 12 7.87 4.91 4.52
CA LEU A 12 8.85 5.88 4.03
C LEU A 12 9.64 5.37 2.82
N GLU A 13 10.05 4.10 2.85
CA GLU A 13 10.78 3.48 1.74
C GLU A 13 9.92 3.37 0.48
N HIS A 14 8.69 2.86 0.60
CA HIS A 14 7.78 2.65 -0.52
C HIS A 14 7.17 3.95 -1.08
N THR A 15 7.16 5.04 -0.30
CA THR A 15 6.66 6.35 -0.77
C THR A 15 7.77 7.33 -1.12
N LYS A 16 9.04 6.89 -1.14
CA LYS A 16 10.17 7.79 -1.39
C LYS A 16 10.04 8.48 -2.75
N GLY A 17 10.05 9.81 -2.73
CA GLY A 17 9.90 10.64 -3.94
C GLY A 17 8.47 10.72 -4.49
N ALA A 18 7.49 10.09 -3.84
CA ALA A 18 6.09 10.19 -4.22
C ALA A 18 5.40 11.38 -3.56
N SER A 19 4.46 11.99 -4.27
CA SER A 19 3.62 13.07 -3.75
C SER A 19 2.33 12.56 -3.10
N CYS A 20 1.96 11.29 -3.32
CA CYS A 20 0.75 10.69 -2.78
C CYS A 20 0.89 9.18 -2.59
N PHE A 21 0.07 8.63 -1.69
CA PHE A 21 -0.02 7.19 -1.46
C PHE A 21 -0.92 6.54 -2.51
N THR A 22 -0.36 5.63 -3.32
CA THR A 22 -1.04 5.04 -4.49
C THR A 22 -1.47 3.60 -4.24
N ARG A 23 -2.33 3.07 -5.13
CA ARG A 23 -2.71 1.64 -5.12
C ARG A 23 -1.49 0.72 -5.26
N ARG A 24 -0.52 1.09 -6.10
CA ARG A 24 0.72 0.32 -6.30
C ARG A 24 1.52 0.21 -5.01
N MET A 25 1.69 1.33 -4.29
CA MET A 25 2.37 1.34 -2.99
C MET A 25 1.65 0.49 -1.95
N ALA A 26 0.32 0.56 -1.88
CA ALA A 26 -0.46 -0.30 -1.00
C ALA A 26 -0.29 -1.80 -1.31
N ILE A 27 -0.16 -2.16 -2.59
CA ILE A 27 0.11 -3.54 -3.02
C ILE A 27 1.54 -3.94 -2.68
N ASP A 28 2.53 -3.09 -2.96
CA ASP A 28 3.93 -3.40 -2.70
C ASP A 28 4.21 -3.59 -1.21
N MET A 29 3.65 -2.72 -0.36
CA MET A 29 3.72 -2.89 1.09
C MET A 29 2.98 -4.15 1.57
N ALA A 30 1.84 -4.48 0.95
CA ALA A 30 1.10 -5.69 1.32
C ALA A 30 1.88 -6.96 0.98
N ASP A 31 2.53 -7.01 -0.19
CA ASP A 31 3.44 -8.09 -0.55
C ASP A 31 4.65 -8.16 0.39
N PHE A 32 5.21 -7.02 0.79
CA PHE A 32 6.35 -6.96 1.72
C PHE A 32 6.03 -7.57 3.09
N PHE A 33 4.81 -7.35 3.60
CA PHE A 33 4.37 -7.87 4.89
C PHE A 33 3.54 -9.16 4.82
N ASP A 34 3.48 -9.81 3.65
CA ASP A 34 2.66 -11.01 3.38
C ASP A 34 1.21 -10.86 3.88
N THR A 35 0.57 -9.75 3.50
CA THR A 35 -0.78 -9.41 3.94
C THR A 35 -1.62 -8.84 2.79
N SER A 36 -2.81 -8.32 3.09
CA SER A 36 -3.68 -7.68 2.09
C SER A 36 -3.45 -6.17 1.99
N PRO A 37 -3.64 -5.56 0.80
CA PRO A 37 -3.61 -4.10 0.65
C PRO A 37 -4.59 -3.40 1.58
N ARG A 38 -5.77 -4.01 1.81
CA ARG A 38 -6.76 -3.50 2.77
C ARG A 38 -6.18 -3.38 4.17
N PHE A 39 -5.54 -4.44 4.64
CA PHE A 39 -4.94 -4.44 5.97
C PHE A 39 -3.88 -3.35 6.12
N ILE A 40 -3.00 -3.19 5.13
CA ILE A 40 -1.99 -2.10 5.14
C ILE A 40 -2.65 -0.73 5.22
N VAL A 41 -3.59 -0.44 4.33
CA VAL A 41 -4.25 0.87 4.27
C VAL A 41 -4.95 1.17 5.60
N GLN A 42 -5.73 0.24 6.14
CA GLN A 42 -6.42 0.41 7.41
C GLN A 42 -5.46 0.58 8.60
N ARG A 43 -4.31 -0.10 8.59
CA ARG A 43 -3.29 0.08 9.63
C ARG A 43 -2.64 1.46 9.53
N LEU A 44 -2.31 1.93 8.34
CA LEU A 44 -1.77 3.28 8.12
C LEU A 44 -2.78 4.36 8.52
N GLU A 45 -4.06 4.19 8.21
CA GLU A 45 -5.16 5.07 8.66
C GLU A 45 -5.26 5.10 10.19
N SER A 46 -5.28 3.94 10.85
CA SER A 46 -5.39 3.85 12.31
C SER A 46 -4.25 4.52 13.07
N LEU A 47 -3.11 4.72 12.40
CA LEU A 47 -1.91 5.36 12.93
C LEU A 47 -1.75 6.80 12.44
N TRP A 48 -2.72 7.33 11.69
CA TRP A 48 -2.68 8.67 11.09
C TRP A 48 -1.46 8.93 10.18
N ILE A 49 -0.88 7.88 9.60
CA ILE A 49 0.24 7.98 8.65
C ILE A 49 -0.28 8.43 7.28
N ILE A 50 -1.49 7.98 6.92
CA ILE A 50 -2.26 8.47 5.78
C ILE A 50 -3.61 9.01 6.26
N LYS A 51 -4.30 9.75 5.40
CA LYS A 51 -5.62 10.31 5.71
C LYS A 51 -6.64 9.19 5.98
N GLU A 52 -7.44 9.36 7.03
CA GLU A 52 -8.60 8.49 7.27
C GLU A 52 -9.56 8.49 6.07
N GLY A 53 -10.06 7.30 5.70
CA GLY A 53 -10.94 7.12 4.54
C GLY A 53 -10.20 6.94 3.21
N SER A 54 -8.88 6.78 3.21
CA SER A 54 -8.08 6.36 2.05
C SER A 54 -8.55 5.01 1.49
N TRP A 55 -8.90 4.02 2.32
CA TRP A 55 -9.42 2.73 1.83
C TRP A 55 -10.76 2.91 1.12
N ASP A 56 -11.65 3.72 1.71
CA ASP A 56 -12.96 4.01 1.12
C ASP A 56 -12.78 4.77 -0.19
N TRP A 57 -11.85 5.74 -0.24
CA TRP A 57 -11.50 6.43 -1.47
C TRP A 57 -11.02 5.45 -2.55
N PHE A 58 -10.15 4.48 -2.22
CA PHE A 58 -9.77 3.45 -3.20
C PHE A 58 -10.99 2.67 -3.67
N THR A 59 -11.85 2.23 -2.74
CA THR A 59 -13.03 1.41 -3.02
C THR A 59 -14.00 2.10 -3.98
N VAL A 60 -14.32 3.38 -3.73
CA VAL A 60 -15.24 4.14 -4.60
C VAL A 60 -14.60 4.54 -5.93
N ASN A 61 -13.27 4.62 -6.01
CA ASN A 61 -12.54 4.94 -7.24
C ASN A 61 -12.03 3.68 -7.98
N GLY A 62 -12.80 2.59 -8.00
CA GLY A 62 -12.46 1.38 -8.77
C GLY A 62 -11.67 0.30 -8.01
N GLY A 63 -11.42 0.51 -6.72
CA GLY A 63 -10.83 -0.48 -5.81
C GLY A 63 -9.38 -0.86 -6.12
N ILE A 64 -8.93 -1.91 -5.42
CA ILE A 64 -7.67 -2.62 -5.72
C ILE A 64 -8.07 -4.00 -6.24
N THR A 65 -7.93 -4.20 -7.55
CA THR A 65 -8.37 -5.42 -8.23
C THR A 65 -7.24 -6.44 -8.36
N LYS A 66 -7.57 -7.70 -8.68
CA LYS A 66 -6.56 -8.72 -9.01
C LYS A 66 -5.68 -8.31 -10.20
N ALA A 67 -6.24 -7.58 -11.16
CA ALA A 67 -5.49 -7.05 -12.30
C ALA A 67 -4.43 -6.02 -11.84
N HIS A 68 -4.78 -5.09 -10.95
CA HIS A 68 -3.82 -4.14 -10.37
C HIS A 68 -2.69 -4.85 -9.62
N ILE A 69 -3.01 -5.91 -8.87
CA ILE A 69 -2.02 -6.71 -8.14
C ILE A 69 -1.08 -7.44 -9.11
N HIS A 70 -1.64 -8.06 -10.14
CA HIS A 70 -0.84 -8.75 -11.16
C HIS A 70 0.10 -7.78 -11.86
N GLU A 71 -0.42 -6.65 -12.34
CA GLU A 71 0.37 -5.61 -12.99
C GLU A 71 1.47 -5.07 -12.07
N ALA A 72 1.19 -4.86 -10.78
CA ALA A 72 2.17 -4.41 -9.80
C ALA A 72 3.36 -5.35 -9.69
N ARG A 73 3.07 -6.64 -9.60
CA ARG A 73 4.09 -7.68 -9.50
C ARG A 73 4.86 -7.85 -10.80
N SER A 74 4.18 -7.77 -11.95
CA SER A 74 4.81 -7.83 -13.27
C SER A 74 5.75 -6.66 -13.53
N ASP A 75 5.35 -5.44 -13.19
CA ASP A 75 6.20 -4.26 -13.38
C ASP A 75 7.46 -4.32 -12.51
N ARG A 76 7.33 -4.77 -11.26
CA ARG A 76 8.47 -4.96 -10.35
C ARG A 76 9.50 -5.94 -10.92
N GLN A 77 9.05 -6.99 -11.60
CA GLN A 77 9.92 -7.98 -12.24
C GLN A 77 10.62 -7.46 -13.50
N ARG A 78 10.11 -6.41 -14.14
CA ARG A 78 10.73 -5.80 -15.34
C ARG A 78 11.86 -4.83 -15.01
N THR A 79 11.85 -4.28 -13.80
CA THR A 79 12.83 -3.30 -13.33
C THR A 79 14.02 -3.91 -12.58
N THR A 80 14.04 -5.22 -12.39
CA THR A 80 15.11 -5.98 -11.70
C THR A 80 15.95 -6.74 -12.73
#